data_AF-A0A918WSY6-F1
#
_entry.id   AF-A0A918WSY6-F1
#
_cell.length_a   1.000
_cell.length_b   1.000
_cell.length_c   1.000
_cell.angle_alpha   90.00
_cell.angle_beta   90.00
_cell.angle_gamma   90.00
#
_symmetry.space_group_name_H-M   'P 1'
#
loop_
_entity.id
_entity.type
_entity.pdbx_description
1 polymer ?
#
loop_
_entity_poly.entity_id
_entity_poly.type
_entity_poly.pdbx_seq_one_letter_code
_entity_poly.pdbx_strand_id
1 'polypeptide(L)' 'MPGIISKLKSYARSPQGRRTIARGRQQAANPRRRSQARSLLGRLRGGGRGHGGARRY' A
#
# COMPACT_ATOMS: atom_id res chain seq x y z
N MET A 1 -5.94 -27.47 -4.85
CA MET A 1 -5.88 -27.64 -3.38
C MET A 1 -6.84 -26.66 -2.68
N PRO A 2 -8.11 -27.04 -2.47
CA PRO A 2 -9.14 -26.19 -1.84
C PRO A 2 -8.85 -25.83 -0.36
N GLY A 3 -7.93 -26.53 0.32
CA GLY A 3 -7.67 -26.36 1.75
C GLY A 3 -6.99 -25.03 2.14
N ILE A 4 -6.10 -24.49 1.30
CA ILE A 4 -5.32 -23.29 1.65
C ILE A 4 -6.21 -22.04 1.69
N ILE A 5 -7.13 -21.92 0.73
CA ILE A 5 -8.09 -20.80 0.66
C ILE A 5 -9.05 -20.85 1.86
N SER A 6 -9.58 -22.03 2.21
CA SER A 6 -10.43 -22.18 3.39
C SER A 6 -9.69 -21.86 4.70
N LYS A 7 -8.43 -22.28 4.82
CA LYS A 7 -7.60 -22.01 6.01
C LYS A 7 -7.30 -20.51 6.15
N LEU A 8 -7.04 -19.82 5.03
CA LEU A 8 -6.87 -18.37 5.00
C LEU A 8 -8.19 -17.64 5.36
N LYS A 9 -9.34 -18.14 4.88
CA LYS A 9 -10.67 -17.60 5.20
C LYS A 9 -11.01 -17.76 6.69
N SER A 10 -10.69 -18.91 7.28
CA SER A 10 -10.84 -19.16 8.72
C SER A 10 -9.86 -18.32 9.55
N TYR A 11 -8.63 -18.17 9.09
CA TYR A 11 -7.64 -17.28 9.72
C TYR A 11 -8.09 -15.82 9.69
N ALA A 12 -8.58 -15.32 8.55
CA ALA A 12 -9.11 -13.97 8.41
C ALA A 12 -10.35 -13.71 9.30
N ARG A 13 -11.11 -14.76 9.65
CA ARG A 13 -12.25 -14.68 10.59
C ARG A 13 -11.85 -14.84 12.06
N SER A 14 -10.68 -15.40 12.35
CA SER A 14 -10.16 -15.50 13.71
C SER A 14 -9.90 -14.11 14.32
N PRO A 15 -10.05 -13.93 15.65
CA PRO A 15 -9.67 -12.71 16.34
C PRO A 15 -8.21 -12.29 16.09
N GLN A 16 -7.28 -13.23 15.91
CA GLN A 16 -5.90 -12.92 15.56
C GLN A 16 -5.79 -12.37 14.13
N GLY A 17 -6.43 -13.00 13.15
CA GLY A 17 -6.41 -12.51 11.76
C GLY A 17 -7.14 -11.18 11.59
N ARG A 18 -8.26 -10.98 12.30
CA ARG A 18 -8.94 -9.67 12.37
C ARG A 18 -8.03 -8.58 12.93
N ARG A 19 -7.25 -8.86 13.99
CA ARG A 19 -6.26 -7.91 14.53
C ARG A 19 -5.14 -7.64 13.53
N THR A 20 -4.62 -8.65 12.85
CA THR A 20 -3.59 -8.49 11.81
C THR A 20 -4.10 -7.67 10.64
N ILE A 21 -5.31 -7.96 10.15
CA ILE A 21 -5.97 -7.19 9.07
C ILE A 21 -6.28 -5.78 9.55
N ALA A 22 -6.76 -5.59 10.78
CA ALA A 22 -7.03 -4.26 11.33
C ALA A 22 -5.76 -3.43 11.47
N ARG A 23 -4.65 -4.02 11.95
CA ARG A 23 -3.34 -3.37 12.01
C ARG A 23 -2.83 -3.03 10.61
N GLY A 24 -2.92 -3.97 9.65
CA GLY A 24 -2.56 -3.73 8.26
C GLY A 24 -3.42 -2.65 7.61
N ARG A 25 -4.73 -2.64 7.91
CA ARG A 25 -5.69 -1.65 7.42
C ARG A 25 -5.48 -0.30 8.07
N GLN A 26 -5.12 -0.21 9.34
CA GLN A 26 -4.73 1.05 10.00
C GLN A 26 -3.42 1.59 9.44
N GLN A 27 -2.47 0.71 9.15
CA GLN A 27 -1.22 1.07 8.49
C GLN A 27 -1.44 1.53 7.03
N ALA A 28 -2.37 0.91 6.32
CA ALA A 28 -2.73 1.27 4.94
C ALA A 28 -3.68 2.49 4.85
N ALA A 29 -4.60 2.63 5.82
CA ALA A 29 -5.54 3.73 5.91
C ALA A 29 -4.90 5.01 6.42
N ASN A 30 -3.64 4.96 6.86
CA ASN A 30 -2.92 6.12 7.33
C ASN A 30 -2.70 7.08 6.15
N PRO A 31 -3.38 8.25 6.10
CA PRO A 31 -3.32 9.16 4.96
C PRO A 31 -1.91 9.72 4.77
N ARG A 32 -1.14 9.85 5.86
CA ARG A 32 0.27 10.24 5.84
C ARG A 32 1.15 9.26 5.04
N ARG A 33 0.93 7.96 5.22
CA ARG A 33 1.63 6.91 4.44
C ARG A 33 1.17 6.90 2.99
N ARG A 34 -0.09 7.22 2.70
CA ARG A 34 -0.60 7.37 1.33
C ARG A 34 0.01 8.57 0.61
N SER A 35 0.20 9.70 1.31
CA SER A 35 0.91 10.87 0.78
C SER A 35 2.37 10.54 0.50
N GLN A 36 3.04 9.88 1.44
CA GLN A 36 4.43 9.47 1.29
C GLN A 36 4.61 8.43 0.17
N ALA A 37 3.72 7.46 0.05
CA ALA A 37 3.69 6.50 -1.04
C ALA A 37 3.38 7.15 -2.39
N ARG A 38 2.47 8.13 -2.45
CA ARG A 38 2.22 8.92 -3.67
C ARG A 38 3.44 9.75 -4.06
N SER A 39 4.15 10.32 -3.09
CA SER A 39 5.36 11.10 -3.31
C SER A 39 6.51 10.20 -3.78
N LEU A 40 6.68 9.02 -3.18
CA LEU A 40 7.65 8.01 -3.61
C LEU A 40 7.30 7.42 -4.97
N LEU A 41 6.03 7.12 -5.24
CA LEU A 41 5.54 6.70 -6.55
C LEU A 41 5.69 7.80 -7.59
N GLY A 42 5.50 9.07 -7.22
CA GLY A 42 5.74 10.22 -8.08
C GLY A 42 7.23 10.39 -8.40
N ARG A 43 8.12 10.11 -7.44
CA ARG A 43 9.58 10.09 -7.65
C ARG A 43 10.05 8.87 -8.44
N LEU A 44 9.44 7.70 -8.26
CA LEU A 44 9.71 6.50 -9.05
C LEU A 44 9.18 6.62 -10.48
N ARG A 45 7.98 7.20 -10.64
CA ARG A 45 7.36 7.44 -11.96
C ARG A 45 8.00 8.63 -12.68
N GLY A 46 8.46 9.65 -11.96
CA GLY A 46 9.17 10.81 -12.49
C GLY A 46 10.69 10.65 -12.58
N GLY A 47 11.26 9.62 -11.94
CA GLY A 47 12.70 9.36 -11.89
C GLY A 47 13.27 8.71 -13.14
N GLY A 48 12.43 8.37 -14.12
CA GLY A 48 12.86 7.79 -15.40
C GLY A 48 12.99 8.81 -16.54
N ARG A 49 12.23 9.92 -16.54
CA ARG A 49 12.25 10.95 -17.60
C ARG A 49 11.75 12.28 -17.05
N GLY A 50 12.63 13.28 -16.96
CA GLY A 50 12.22 14.61 -16.51
C GLY A 50 13.35 15.57 -16.10
N HIS A 51 14.60 15.26 -16.43
CA HIS A 51 15.65 16.28 -16.52
C HIS A 51 15.41 17.03 -17.85
N GLY A 52 14.50 18.00 -17.86
CA GLY A 52 14.20 18.73 -19.09
C GLY A 52 13.00 19.66 -19.01
N GLY A 53 13.29 20.95 -18.85
CA GLY A 53 12.52 22.00 -19.51
C GLY A 53 11.26 22.48 -18.79
N ALA A 54 11.43 23.40 -17.86
CA ALA A 54 10.56 24.57 -17.77
C ALA A 54 11.32 25.73 -17.13
N ARG A 55 12.28 26.27 -17.90
CA ARG A 55 12.38 27.73 -17.97
C ARG A 55 11.04 28.20 -18.51
N ARG A 56 10.34 29.06 -17.78
CA ARG A 56 9.55 30.13 -18.39
C ARG A 56 9.38 31.22 -17.34
N TYR A 57 10.08 32.32 -17.65
CA TYR A 57 9.91 33.72 -17.31
C TYR A 57 9.09 34.07 -16.08
#